data_AF-A0A0F9WER9-F1
#
_entry.id   AF-A0A0F9WER9-F1
#
_cell.length_a   1.000
_cell.length_b   1.000
_cell.length_c   1.000
_cell.angle_alpha   90.00
_cell.angle_beta   90.00
_cell.angle_gamma   90.00
#
_symmetry.space_group_name_H-M   'P 1'
#
loop_
_entity.id
_entity.type
_entity.pdbx_description
1 polymer ?
#
loop_
_entity_poly.entity_id
_entity_poly.type
_entity_poly.pdbx_seq_one_letter_code
_entity_poly.pdbx_strand_id
1 'polypeptide(L)' 'MLQKFFPFKFPLTSFNRIMDKSEALKILDMRKGETIDKKYKILIKINHPDKKGSSYLTSKINEAYKMLKEI' A
#
# COMPACT_ATOMS: atom_id res chain seq x y z
N MET A 1 -25.41 -28.66 5.96
CA MET A 1 -25.13 -27.21 5.98
C MET A 1 -23.82 -27.00 5.22
N LEU A 2 -23.86 -26.62 3.94
CA LEU A 2 -22.65 -26.44 3.12
C LEU A 2 -22.06 -25.05 3.42
N GLN A 3 -20.86 -25.00 3.99
CA GLN A 3 -20.12 -23.75 4.17
C GLN A 3 -19.81 -23.16 2.80
N LYS A 4 -20.37 -21.97 2.52
CA LYS A 4 -20.10 -21.22 1.30
C LYS A 4 -18.65 -20.73 1.35
N PHE A 5 -17.79 -21.35 0.54
CA PHE A 5 -16.45 -20.86 0.27
C PHE A 5 -16.56 -19.58 -0.57
N PHE A 6 -16.28 -18.42 0.01
CA PHE A 6 -16.10 -17.19 -0.74
C PHE A 6 -14.63 -17.11 -1.15
N PRO A 7 -14.27 -17.30 -2.43
CA PRO A 7 -12.88 -17.16 -2.85
C PRO A 7 -12.49 -15.69 -2.70
N PHE A 8 -11.61 -15.40 -1.75
CA PHE A 8 -10.98 -14.09 -1.62
C PHE A 8 -10.11 -13.89 -2.87
N LYS A 9 -10.57 -13.05 -3.81
CA LYS A 9 -9.80 -12.69 -5.01
C LYS A 9 -8.68 -11.75 -4.61
N PHE A 10 -7.53 -12.29 -4.24
CA PHE A 10 -6.28 -11.53 -4.26
C PHE A 10 -5.91 -11.30 -5.72
N PRO A 11 -5.70 -10.05 -6.17
CA PRO A 11 -5.11 -9.82 -7.48
C PRO A 11 -3.71 -10.46 -7.47
N LEU A 12 -3.49 -11.45 -8.33
CA LEU A 12 -2.18 -12.12 -8.51
C LEU A 12 -1.13 -11.21 -9.18
N THR A 13 -1.42 -9.92 -9.31
CA THR A 13 -0.58 -8.97 -10.03
C THR A 13 0.49 -8.41 -9.10
N SER A 14 1.73 -8.43 -9.57
CA SER A 14 2.84 -7.70 -8.95
C SER A 14 2.58 -6.18 -8.98
N PHE A 15 3.42 -5.42 -8.29
CA PHE A 15 3.47 -3.97 -8.45
C PHE A 15 3.74 -3.58 -9.90
N ASN A 16 3.18 -2.43 -10.30
CA ASN A 16 3.48 -1.79 -11.56
C ASN A 16 4.97 -1.44 -11.61
N ARG A 17 5.55 -1.57 -12.83
CA ARG A 17 6.95 -1.23 -13.08
C ARG A 17 7.24 0.25 -12.82
N ILE A 18 6.26 1.11 -13.08
CA ILE A 18 6.30 2.55 -12.83
C ILE A 18 5.12 2.87 -11.91
N MET A 19 5.38 3.56 -10.80
CA MET A 19 4.34 4.00 -9.88
C MET A 19 3.35 4.93 -10.61
N ASP A 20 2.06 4.69 -10.45
CA ASP A 20 0.99 5.57 -10.91
C ASP A 20 0.06 5.95 -9.76
N LYS A 21 -0.83 6.92 -10.00
CA LYS A 21 -1.77 7.42 -8.98
C LYS A 21 -2.73 6.33 -8.47
N SER A 22 -3.13 5.39 -9.31
CA SER A 22 -4.05 4.30 -8.96
C SER A 22 -3.38 3.28 -8.05
N GLU A 23 -2.16 2.86 -8.39
CA GLU A 23 -1.31 2.02 -7.53
C GLU A 23 -1.00 2.73 -6.22
N ALA A 24 -0.62 4.01 -6.25
CA ALA A 24 -0.29 4.76 -5.04
C ALA A 24 -1.46 4.83 -4.04
N LEU A 25 -2.68 5.06 -4.54
CA LEU A 25 -3.90 5.04 -3.72
C LEU A 25 -4.18 3.66 -3.11
N LYS A 26 -3.93 2.59 -3.86
CA LYS A 26 -4.07 1.21 -3.36
C LYS A 26 -3.03 0.89 -2.29
N ILE A 27 -1.77 1.27 -2.51
CA ILE A 27 -0.66 1.03 -1.56
C ILE A 27 -0.90 1.75 -0.24
N LEU A 28 -1.37 3.01 -0.28
CA LEU A 28 -1.63 3.77 0.95
C LEU A 28 -2.97 3.42 1.64
N ASP A 29 -3.81 2.55 1.06
CA ASP A 29 -5.15 2.21 1.55
C ASP A 29 -5.94 3.44 2.01
N MET A 30 -6.00 4.46 1.14
CA MET A 30 -6.63 5.74 1.45
C MET A 30 -8.15 5.60 1.56
N ARG A 31 -8.70 5.81 2.76
CA ARG A 31 -10.15 5.87 2.98
C ARG A 31 -10.60 7.32 3.15
N LYS A 32 -11.91 7.55 3.01
CA LYS A 32 -12.50 8.89 3.11
C LYS A 32 -12.17 9.51 4.47
N GLY A 33 -11.61 10.73 4.44
CA GLY A 33 -11.25 11.49 5.65
C GLY A 33 -9.85 11.20 6.22
N GLU A 34 -9.08 10.28 5.64
CA GLU A 34 -7.70 10.06 6.05
C GLU A 34 -6.74 10.94 5.25
N THR A 35 -5.65 11.38 5.90
CA THR A 35 -4.60 12.16 5.23
C THR A 35 -3.47 11.23 4.76
N ILE A 36 -2.86 11.60 3.64
CA ILE A 36 -1.72 10.88 3.05
C ILE A 36 -0.60 10.71 4.08
N ASP A 37 -0.26 11.78 4.80
CA ASP A 37 0.81 11.79 5.80
C ASP A 37 0.53 10.82 6.95
N LYS A 38 -0.72 10.71 7.40
CA LYS A 38 -1.12 9.80 8.48
C LYS A 38 -0.94 8.35 8.03
N LYS A 39 -1.41 8.00 6.83
CA LYS A 39 -1.27 6.64 6.29
C LYS A 39 0.17 6.25 6.06
N TYR A 40 0.93 7.14 5.43
CA TYR A 40 2.34 6.93 5.19
C TYR A 40 3.10 6.63 6.48
N LYS A 41 2.92 7.44 7.53
CA LYS A 41 3.57 7.21 8.84
C LYS A 41 3.21 5.86 9.44
N ILE A 42 1.95 5.45 9.37
CA ILE A 42 1.50 4.14 9.88
C ILE A 42 2.19 3.01 9.09
N LEU A 43 2.16 3.09 7.76
CA LEU A 43 2.72 2.04 6.90
C LEU A 43 4.23 1.91 7.03
N ILE A 44 4.97 3.03 7.10
CA ILE A 44 6.41 3.01 7.37
C ILE A 44 6.69 2.43 8.75
N LYS A 45 5.95 2.84 9.79
CA LYS A 45 6.15 2.32 11.15
C LYS A 45 6.03 0.79 11.21
N ILE A 46 5.17 0.20 10.37
CA ILE A 46 4.94 -1.26 10.29
C ILE A 46 5.98 -1.94 9.40
N ASN A 47 6.30 -1.35 8.24
CA ASN A 47 7.06 -2.03 7.18
C ASN A 47 8.56 -1.70 7.19
N HIS A 48 9.03 -0.78 8.02
CA HIS A 48 10.44 -0.36 8.01
C HIS A 48 11.40 -1.54 8.27
N PRO A 49 12.53 -1.64 7.54
CA PRO A 49 13.50 -2.73 7.70
C PRO A 49 14.06 -2.87 9.12
N ASP A 50 14.30 -1.76 9.81
CA ASP A 50 14.76 -1.75 11.21
C ASP A 50 13.81 -2.46 12.18
N LYS A 51 12.55 -2.65 11.77
CA LYS A 51 11.52 -3.39 12.53
C LYS A 51 11.23 -4.76 11.91
N LYS A 52 12.21 -5.34 11.21
CA LYS A 52 12.12 -6.60 10.47
C LYS A 52 11.11 -6.56 9.30
N GLY A 53 10.78 -5.38 8.82
CA GLY A 53 9.97 -5.21 7.61
C GLY A 53 10.78 -5.36 6.32
N SER A 54 10.13 -5.16 5.17
CA SER A 54 10.74 -5.32 3.86
C SER A 54 11.21 -3.99 3.29
N SER A 55 12.48 -3.92 2.88
CA SER A 55 13.04 -2.75 2.17
C SER A 55 12.29 -2.47 0.88
N TYR A 56 11.88 -3.51 0.16
CA TYR A 56 11.12 -3.38 -1.08
C TYR A 56 9.71 -2.83 -0.84
N LEU A 57 9.00 -3.34 0.18
CA LEU A 57 7.68 -2.79 0.51
C LEU A 57 7.78 -1.35 1.00
N THR A 58 8.80 -1.04 1.79
CA THR A 58 9.10 0.33 2.22
C THR A 58 9.36 1.25 1.03
N SER A 59 10.13 0.81 0.02
CA SER A 59 10.37 1.63 -1.18
C SER A 59 9.08 1.89 -1.96
N LYS A 60 8.21 0.87 -2.12
CA LYS A 60 6.90 1.05 -2.77
C LYS A 60 5.98 2.00 -2.01
N ILE A 61 6.00 1.98 -0.67
CA ILE A 61 5.27 2.95 0.16
C ILE A 61 5.81 4.37 -0.03
N ASN A 62 7.14 4.53 -0.11
CA ASN A 62 7.79 5.83 -0.35
C ASN A 62 7.45 6.39 -1.74
N GLU A 63 7.50 5.54 -2.78
CA GLU A 63 7.09 5.90 -4.14
C GLU A 63 5.63 6.37 -4.19
N ALA A 64 4.72 5.65 -3.52
CA ALA A 64 3.31 5.99 -3.46
C ALA A 64 3.06 7.33 -2.74
N TYR A 65 3.77 7.55 -1.63
CA TYR A 65 3.70 8.82 -0.91
C TYR A 65 4.18 9.99 -1.77
N LYS A 66 5.31 9.84 -2.46
CA LYS A 66 5.84 10.86 -3.38
C LYS A 66 4.84 11.18 -4.49
N MET A 67 4.33 10.15 -5.17
CA MET A 67 3.33 10.27 -6.26
C MET A 67 2.08 11.06 -5.85
N LEU A 68 1.63 10.93 -4.60
CA LEU A 68 0.42 11.61 -4.13
C LEU A 68 0.67 12.98 -3.50
N LYS A 69 1.92 13.33 -3.17
CA LYS A 69 2.30 14.64 -2.61
C LYS A 69 2.83 15.62 -3.66
N GLU A 70 3.31 15.13 -4.81
CA GLU A 70 3.78 15.95 -5.94
C GLU A 70 2.65 16.41 -6.88
N ILE A 71 1.38 16.14 -6.52
CA ILE A 71 0.17 16.65 -7.18
C ILE A 71 -0.38 17.82 -6.38
#